data_AF-A0A7V0W1D9-F1
#
_entry.id   AF-A0A7V0W1D9-F1
#
_cell.length_a   1.000
_cell.length_b   1.000
_cell.length_c   1.000
_cell.angle_alpha   90.00
_cell.angle_beta   90.00
_cell.angle_gamma   90.00
#
_symmetry.space_group_name_H-M   'P 1'
#
loop_
_entity.id
_entity.type
_entity.pdbx_description
1 polymer ?
#
loop_
_entity_poly.entity_id
_entity_poly.type
_entity_poly.pdbx_seq_one_letter_code
_entity_poly.pdbx_strand_id
1 'polypeptide(L)'
;MEFHVSAIKDFQPKEKIDIVCSLHACDTATDEAIAKGVLLESPFLLVVPCCQHEITNQLTDHPLKAITRHGVYKSKLADLLTDAMRTLILEAVGYKVSVTEYVSPIYTPKNILIQAEKIQAKNSMAFKQYLELKNMFNGISIELERILHNFFEFSNDS
;
A
#
# COMPACT_ATOMS: atom_id res chain seq x y z
N MET A 1 1.37 -5.89 -27.47
CA MET A 1 0.96 -4.89 -26.46
C MET A 1 -0.51 -4.62 -26.70
N GLU A 2 -1.34 -4.91 -25.72
CA GLU A 2 -2.79 -4.69 -25.79
C GLU A 2 -3.16 -3.59 -24.79
N PHE A 3 -4.16 -2.78 -25.13
CA PHE A 3 -4.69 -1.74 -24.26
C PHE A 3 -6.13 -2.07 -23.91
N HIS A 4 -6.44 -2.02 -22.61
CA HIS A 4 -7.75 -2.35 -22.06
C HIS A 4 -8.31 -1.13 -21.33
N VAL A 5 -9.51 -0.69 -21.71
CA VAL A 5 -10.20 0.41 -21.02
C VAL A 5 -11.13 -0.19 -19.96
N SER A 6 -10.71 -0.16 -18.70
CA SER A 6 -11.51 -0.60 -17.56
C SER A 6 -11.01 0.05 -16.27
N ALA A 7 -11.80 -0.01 -15.19
CA ALA A 7 -11.23 0.20 -13.86
C ALA A 7 -10.26 -0.95 -13.53
N ILE A 8 -9.28 -0.69 -12.67
CA ILE A 8 -8.25 -1.68 -12.30
C ILE A 8 -8.89 -2.89 -11.62
N LYS A 9 -9.84 -2.64 -10.71
CA LYS A 9 -10.59 -3.69 -10.00
C LYS A 9 -11.35 -4.63 -10.94
N ASP A 10 -11.90 -4.09 -12.04
CA ASP A 10 -12.79 -4.81 -12.95
C ASP A 10 -12.03 -5.59 -14.04
N PHE A 11 -10.75 -5.29 -14.26
CA PHE A 11 -9.95 -5.95 -15.30
C PHE A 11 -9.78 -7.43 -15.01
N GLN A 12 -10.16 -8.33 -15.92
CA GLN A 12 -9.90 -9.77 -15.77
C GLN A 12 -8.94 -10.26 -16.86
N PRO A 13 -7.69 -10.57 -16.52
CA PRO A 13 -6.75 -11.09 -17.50
C PRO A 13 -7.14 -12.51 -17.89
N LYS A 14 -6.93 -12.86 -19.16
CA LYS A 14 -7.15 -14.23 -19.67
C LYS A 14 -6.02 -15.18 -19.30
N GLU A 15 -4.85 -14.62 -19.00
CA GLU A 15 -3.62 -15.33 -18.71
C GLU A 15 -3.12 -15.00 -17.31
N LYS A 16 -2.25 -15.86 -16.78
CA LYS A 16 -1.58 -15.61 -15.52
C LYS A 16 -0.69 -14.36 -15.64
N ILE A 17 -0.80 -13.45 -14.69
CA ILE A 17 0.01 -12.23 -14.64
C ILE A 17 1.20 -12.45 -13.71
N ASP A 18 2.41 -12.46 -14.28
CA ASP A 18 3.64 -12.68 -13.50
C ASP A 18 4.09 -11.42 -12.74
N ILE A 19 3.81 -10.23 -13.30
CA ILE A 19 4.24 -8.95 -12.74
C ILE A 19 3.09 -7.94 -12.85
N VAL A 20 2.77 -7.29 -11.74
CA VAL A 20 1.91 -6.10 -11.71
C VAL A 20 2.77 -4.86 -11.43
N CYS A 21 2.72 -3.89 -12.33
CA CYS A 21 3.45 -2.63 -12.19
C CYS A 21 2.47 -1.46 -12.05
N SER A 22 2.71 -0.58 -11.09
CA SER A 22 2.00 0.69 -10.95
C SER A 22 3.01 1.81 -10.80
N LEU A 23 3.14 2.63 -11.84
CA LEU A 23 4.13 3.70 -11.91
C LEU A 23 3.39 5.04 -11.89
N HIS A 24 3.36 5.69 -10.72
CA HIS A 24 2.70 6.97 -10.49
C HIS A 24 1.17 6.95 -10.52
N ALA A 25 0.52 5.87 -10.07
CA ALA A 25 -0.91 5.90 -9.79
C ALA A 25 -1.19 6.79 -8.56
N CYS A 26 -2.07 7.77 -8.70
CA CYS A 26 -2.44 8.68 -7.61
C CYS A 26 -3.53 8.09 -6.72
N ASP A 27 -3.56 8.52 -5.47
CA ASP A 27 -4.62 8.22 -4.50
C ASP A 27 -4.83 6.69 -4.33
N THR A 28 -6.08 6.25 -4.21
CA THR A 28 -6.49 4.85 -4.12
C THR A 28 -6.12 4.00 -5.34
N ALA A 29 -5.76 4.56 -6.49
CA ALA A 29 -5.41 3.76 -7.66
C ALA A 29 -4.13 2.92 -7.45
N THR A 30 -3.22 3.39 -6.58
CA THR A 30 -2.08 2.56 -6.14
C THR A 30 -2.57 1.36 -5.33
N ASP A 31 -3.52 1.58 -4.43
CA ASP A 31 -4.09 0.53 -3.58
C ASP A 31 -4.90 -0.48 -4.40
N GLU A 32 -5.66 -0.03 -5.40
CA GLU A 32 -6.35 -0.90 -6.37
C GLU A 32 -5.36 -1.77 -7.16
N ALA A 33 -4.25 -1.19 -7.63
CA ALA A 33 -3.24 -1.95 -8.36
C ALA A 33 -2.54 -3.00 -7.47
N ILE A 34 -2.20 -2.63 -6.23
CA ILE A 34 -1.64 -3.57 -5.24
C ILE A 34 -2.64 -4.70 -4.98
N ALA A 35 -3.88 -4.36 -4.63
CA ALA A 35 -4.92 -5.34 -4.34
C ALA A 35 -5.16 -6.26 -5.54
N LYS A 36 -5.13 -5.72 -6.76
CA LYS A 36 -5.29 -6.52 -7.98
C LYS A 36 -4.15 -7.52 -8.14
N GLY A 37 -2.89 -7.11 -7.91
CA GLY A 37 -1.75 -8.02 -7.93
C GLY A 37 -1.86 -9.13 -6.88
N VAL A 38 -2.32 -8.80 -5.67
CA VAL A 38 -2.57 -9.79 -4.61
C VAL A 38 -3.67 -10.77 -5.02
N LEU A 39 -4.81 -10.28 -5.53
CA LEU A 39 -5.95 -11.10 -5.95
C LEU A 39 -5.65 -11.98 -7.16
N LEU A 40 -4.81 -11.50 -8.08
CA LEU A 40 -4.31 -12.27 -9.22
C LEU A 40 -3.19 -13.25 -8.85
N GLU A 41 -2.78 -13.26 -7.58
CA GLU A 41 -1.69 -14.08 -7.07
C GLU A 41 -0.36 -13.85 -7.80
N SER A 42 -0.15 -12.64 -8.31
CA SER A 42 1.03 -12.29 -9.09
C SER A 42 2.30 -12.48 -8.25
N PRO A 43 3.32 -13.19 -8.79
CA PRO A 43 4.60 -13.39 -8.13
C PRO A 43 5.32 -12.09 -7.76
N PHE A 44 5.23 -11.05 -8.60
CA PHE A 44 5.93 -9.78 -8.37
C PHE A 44 5.00 -8.57 -8.48
N LEU A 45 5.18 -7.61 -7.57
CA LEU A 45 4.57 -6.28 -7.66
C LEU A 45 5.67 -5.23 -7.60
N LEU A 46 5.60 -4.25 -8.51
CA LEU A 46 6.49 -3.09 -8.56
C LEU A 46 5.67 -1.81 -8.54
N VAL A 47 5.76 -1.06 -7.45
CA VAL A 47 4.86 0.05 -7.19
C VAL A 47 5.65 1.31 -6.83
N VAL A 48 5.51 2.34 -7.64
CA VAL A 48 5.99 3.69 -7.34
C VAL A 48 4.78 4.50 -6.83
N PRO A 49 4.61 4.64 -5.51
CA PRO A 49 3.52 5.44 -4.96
C PRO A 49 3.67 6.91 -5.37
N CYS A 50 2.56 7.52 -5.75
CA CYS A 50 2.50 8.93 -6.09
C CYS A 50 2.03 9.75 -4.88
N CYS A 51 0.93 10.48 -4.99
CA CYS A 51 0.35 11.29 -3.92
C CYS A 51 -0.80 10.56 -3.23
N GLN A 52 -0.90 10.63 -1.89
CA GLN A 52 -2.04 10.10 -1.16
C GLN A 52 -2.74 11.17 -0.30
N HIS A 53 -4.06 11.28 -0.46
CA HIS A 53 -4.88 12.23 0.32
C HIS A 53 -5.69 11.54 1.41
N GLU A 54 -5.90 10.23 1.30
CA GLU A 54 -6.76 9.46 2.19
C GLU A 54 -6.35 9.60 3.67
N ILE A 55 -5.08 9.35 4.01
CA ILE A 55 -4.60 9.48 5.39
C ILE A 55 -4.52 10.95 5.82
N THR A 56 -4.23 11.88 4.90
CA THR A 56 -4.10 13.31 5.22
C THR A 56 -5.35 13.87 5.89
N ASN A 57 -6.54 13.41 5.49
CA ASN A 57 -7.81 13.85 6.07
C ASN A 57 -8.16 13.13 7.39
N GLN A 58 -7.61 11.93 7.62
CA GLN A 58 -7.84 11.14 8.83
C GLN A 58 -6.93 11.55 10.00
N LEU A 59 -5.74 12.09 9.71
CA LEU A 59 -4.78 12.59 10.71
C LEU A 59 -5.32 13.84 11.43
N THR A 60 -6.15 13.63 12.44
CA THR A 60 -6.75 14.68 13.27
C THR A 60 -6.21 14.60 14.69
N ASP A 61 -6.37 13.44 15.33
CA ASP A 61 -5.90 13.16 16.67
C ASP A 61 -4.88 12.03 16.68
N HIS A 62 -3.62 12.32 17.02
CA HIS A 62 -2.51 11.37 16.99
C HIS A 62 -1.31 11.90 17.82
N PRO A 63 -0.36 11.06 18.24
CA PRO A 63 0.73 11.46 19.15
C PRO A 63 1.72 12.49 18.56
N LEU A 64 1.73 12.68 17.23
CA LEU A 64 2.65 13.57 16.52
C LEU A 64 2.02 14.91 16.09
N LYS A 65 0.93 15.33 16.72
CA LYS A 65 0.20 16.59 16.40
C LYS A 65 1.09 17.82 16.28
N ALA A 66 2.12 17.93 17.13
CA ALA A 66 3.03 19.08 17.13
C ALA A 66 3.79 19.21 15.80
N ILE A 67 4.11 18.08 15.15
CA ILE A 67 4.79 18.01 13.85
C ILE A 67 3.78 18.35 12.73
N THR A 68 2.56 17.82 12.80
CA THR A 68 1.55 17.97 11.74
C THR A 68 0.79 19.29 11.76
N ARG A 69 1.18 20.26 12.59
CA ARG A 69 0.60 21.63 12.61
C ARG A 69 0.73 22.33 11.26
N HIS A 70 1.79 22.02 10.51
CA HIS A 70 2.01 22.56 9.17
C HIS A 70 1.57 21.53 8.13
N GLY A 71 0.78 21.97 7.15
CA GLY A 71 0.19 21.09 6.12
C GLY A 71 1.23 20.29 5.33
N VAL A 72 2.41 20.86 5.07
CA VAL A 72 3.50 20.15 4.37
C VAL A 72 4.01 18.96 5.18
N TYR A 73 4.21 19.11 6.50
CA TYR A 73 4.62 18.00 7.36
C TYR A 73 3.52 16.97 7.53
N LYS A 74 2.26 17.42 7.59
CA LYS A 74 1.09 16.54 7.61
C LYS A 74 1.03 15.65 6.37
N SER A 75 1.17 16.24 5.18
CA SER A 75 1.17 15.51 3.91
C SER A 75 2.34 14.52 3.82
N LYS A 76 3.55 14.92 4.21
CA LYS A 76 4.71 14.00 4.21
C LYS A 76 4.54 12.82 5.17
N LEU A 77 3.99 13.07 6.36
CA LEU A 77 3.70 12.00 7.31
C LEU A 77 2.59 11.08 6.78
N ALA A 78 1.54 11.64 6.17
CA ALA A 78 0.46 10.86 5.57
C ALA A 78 0.96 9.95 4.43
N ASP A 79 1.81 10.47 3.55
CA ASP A 79 2.44 9.68 2.50
C ASP A 79 3.24 8.50 3.09
N LEU A 80 4.11 8.78 4.08
CA LEU A 80 4.92 7.76 4.75
C LEU A 80 4.07 6.70 5.47
N LEU A 81 3.03 7.12 6.18
CA LEU A 81 2.10 6.21 6.85
C LEU A 81 1.38 5.32 5.86
N THR A 82 0.96 5.88 4.72
CA THR A 82 0.28 5.11 3.68
C THR A 82 1.20 4.02 3.13
N ASP A 83 2.43 4.38 2.79
CA ASP A 83 3.39 3.42 2.24
C ASP A 83 3.77 2.35 3.27
N ALA A 84 3.98 2.72 4.54
CA ALA A 84 4.21 1.76 5.62
C ALA A 84 3.01 0.79 5.82
N MET A 85 1.78 1.30 5.73
CA MET A 85 0.57 0.47 5.81
C MET A 85 0.49 -0.49 4.61
N ARG A 86 0.82 -0.03 3.40
CA ARG A 86 0.87 -0.87 2.19
C ARG A 86 1.88 -2.00 2.33
N THR A 87 3.08 -1.70 2.82
CA THR A 87 4.12 -2.72 3.00
C THR A 87 3.71 -3.76 4.04
N LEU A 88 3.18 -3.32 5.19
CA LEU A 88 2.74 -4.24 6.25
C LEU A 88 1.57 -5.12 5.79
N ILE A 89 0.63 -4.59 5.01
CA ILE A 89 -0.47 -5.39 4.42
C ILE A 89 0.10 -6.43 3.45
N LEU A 90 1.01 -6.04 2.57
CA LEU A 90 1.65 -6.96 1.62
C LEU A 90 2.39 -8.10 2.34
N GLU A 91 3.15 -7.78 3.38
CA GLU A 91 3.82 -8.77 4.22
C GLU A 91 2.83 -9.69 4.93
N ALA A 92 1.75 -9.13 5.48
CA ALA A 92 0.69 -9.90 6.13
C ALA A 92 0.06 -10.93 5.17
N VAL A 93 -0.15 -10.57 3.90
CA VAL A 93 -0.76 -11.45 2.89
C VAL A 93 0.25 -12.36 2.17
N GLY A 94 1.51 -12.42 2.62
CA GLY A 94 2.47 -13.43 2.19
C GLY A 94 3.47 -13.00 1.12
N TYR A 95 3.73 -11.69 1.03
CA TYR A 95 4.80 -11.14 0.22
C TYR A 95 6.03 -10.79 1.07
N LYS A 96 7.22 -10.99 0.50
CA LYS A 96 8.44 -10.36 0.96
C LYS A 96 8.51 -8.97 0.33
N VAL A 97 8.60 -7.93 1.14
CA VAL A 97 8.59 -6.54 0.66
C VAL A 97 9.98 -5.91 0.82
N SER A 98 10.37 -5.10 -0.16
CA SER A 98 11.55 -4.25 -0.13
C SER A 98 11.17 -2.85 -0.59
N VAL A 99 11.67 -1.83 0.11
CA VAL A 99 11.44 -0.43 -0.22
C VAL A 99 12.78 0.22 -0.52
N THR A 100 12.92 0.78 -1.72
CA THR A 100 14.18 1.36 -2.18
C THR A 100 13.96 2.75 -2.75
N GLU A 101 15.00 3.59 -2.67
CA GLU A 101 15.07 4.81 -3.47
C GLU A 101 15.41 4.43 -4.92
N TYR A 102 14.49 4.65 -5.86
CA TYR A 102 14.69 4.26 -7.27
C TYR A 102 15.24 5.40 -8.14
N VAL A 103 15.14 6.64 -7.67
CA VAL A 103 15.62 7.84 -8.35
C VAL A 103 16.06 8.88 -7.32
N SER A 104 17.04 9.72 -7.65
CA SER A 104 17.46 10.77 -6.71
C SER A 104 16.29 11.71 -6.38
N PRO A 105 16.13 12.13 -5.10
CA PRO A 105 15.09 13.06 -4.69
C PRO A 105 15.24 14.45 -5.32
N ILE A 106 16.40 14.74 -5.93
CA ILE A 106 16.63 15.95 -6.73
C ILE A 106 15.68 16.01 -7.93
N TYR A 107 15.34 14.86 -8.53
CA TYR A 107 14.47 14.81 -9.71
C TYR A 107 13.00 14.75 -9.34
N THR A 108 12.65 14.04 -8.27
CA THR A 108 11.27 13.95 -7.78
C THR A 108 11.23 13.59 -6.30
N PRO A 109 10.32 14.17 -5.50
CA PRO A 109 10.08 13.73 -4.13
C PRO A 109 9.35 12.38 -4.07
N LYS A 110 8.81 11.89 -5.19
CA LYS A 110 8.18 10.56 -5.33
C LYS A 110 9.21 9.58 -5.85
N ASN A 111 10.17 9.26 -4.99
CA ASN A 111 11.38 8.54 -5.33
C ASN A 111 11.48 7.14 -4.74
N ILE A 112 10.40 6.64 -4.16
CA ILE A 112 10.35 5.33 -3.53
C ILE A 112 9.77 4.31 -4.51
N LEU A 113 10.34 3.11 -4.52
CA LEU A 113 9.81 1.92 -5.17
C LEU A 113 9.54 0.86 -4.11
N ILE A 114 8.30 0.41 -4.03
CA ILE A 114 7.88 -0.77 -3.27
C ILE A 114 7.96 -1.98 -4.20
N GLN A 115 8.76 -2.96 -3.81
CA GLN A 115 8.93 -4.23 -4.51
C GLN A 115 8.40 -5.34 -3.62
N ALA A 116 7.50 -6.17 -4.14
CA ALA A 116 6.95 -7.30 -3.40
C ALA A 116 7.10 -8.59 -4.19
N GLU A 117 7.67 -9.61 -3.55
CA GLU A 117 7.86 -10.96 -4.10
C GLU A 117 7.01 -11.95 -3.29
N LYS A 118 6.17 -12.74 -3.97
CA LYS A 118 5.28 -13.70 -3.31
C LYS A 118 6.10 -14.87 -2.75
N ILE A 119 6.05 -15.05 -1.44
CA ILE A 119 6.75 -16.15 -0.72
C ILE A 119 5.80 -17.14 -0.05
N GLN A 120 4.48 -16.93 -0.15
CA GLN A 120 3.38 -17.76 0.36
C GLN A 120 3.27 -17.89 1.89
N ALA A 121 4.30 -17.53 2.66
CA ALA A 121 4.25 -17.49 4.11
C ALA A 121 3.61 -16.18 4.60
N LYS A 122 2.35 -16.25 5.08
CA LYS A 122 1.70 -15.11 5.74
C LYS A 122 2.51 -14.67 6.97
N ASN A 123 2.65 -13.36 7.16
CA ASN A 123 3.38 -12.80 8.29
C ASN A 123 2.41 -12.21 9.34
N SER A 124 2.07 -13.00 10.36
CA SER A 124 1.19 -12.55 11.45
C SER A 124 1.79 -11.40 12.26
N MET A 125 3.11 -11.31 12.34
CA MET A 125 3.79 -10.19 13.00
C MET A 125 3.61 -8.88 12.23
N ALA A 126 3.69 -8.91 10.90
CA ALA A 126 3.40 -7.74 10.06
C ALA A 126 1.94 -7.29 10.21
N PHE A 127 0.99 -8.23 10.28
CA PHE A 127 -0.41 -7.90 10.55
C PHE A 127 -0.60 -7.25 11.93
N LYS A 128 0.07 -7.77 12.97
CA LYS A 128 0.04 -7.15 14.30
C LYS A 128 0.61 -5.74 14.29
N GLN A 129 1.76 -5.53 13.64
CA GLN A 129 2.38 -4.20 13.48
C GLN A 129 1.47 -3.23 12.71
N TYR A 130 0.75 -3.72 11.70
CA TYR A 130 -0.26 -2.95 10.99
C TYR A 130 -1.37 -2.47 11.92
N LEU A 131 -1.94 -3.35 12.75
CA LEU A 131 -2.97 -2.99 13.72
C LEU A 131 -2.46 -2.02 14.79
N GLU A 132 -1.23 -2.23 15.29
CA GLU A 132 -0.58 -1.32 16.24
C GLU A 132 -0.42 0.09 15.64
N LEU A 133 0.09 0.18 14.40
CA LEU A 133 0.24 1.44 13.69
C LEU A 133 -1.12 2.13 13.48
N LYS A 134 -2.13 1.38 13.03
CA LYS A 134 -3.50 1.88 12.89
C LYS A 134 -4.04 2.45 14.20
N ASN A 135 -3.87 1.73 15.30
CA ASN A 135 -4.34 2.17 16.62
C ASN A 135 -3.58 3.39 17.15
N MET A 136 -2.27 3.48 16.91
CA MET A 136 -1.46 4.64 17.30
C MET A 136 -1.92 5.95 16.66
N PHE A 137 -2.55 5.88 15.49
CA PHE A 137 -3.06 7.02 14.75
C PHE A 137 -4.59 7.06 14.70
N ASN A 138 -5.24 6.65 15.79
CA ASN A 138 -6.70 6.73 15.99
C ASN A 138 -7.53 6.01 14.92
N GLY A 139 -7.08 4.83 14.48
CA GLY A 139 -7.86 3.95 13.62
C GLY A 139 -7.84 4.32 12.15
N ILE A 140 -6.81 5.03 11.69
CA ILE A 140 -6.63 5.34 10.26
C ILE A 140 -6.72 4.07 9.39
N SER A 141 -7.31 4.21 8.21
CA SER A 141 -7.47 3.12 7.25
C SER A 141 -7.08 3.57 5.86
N ILE A 142 -6.65 2.61 5.03
CA ILE A 142 -6.35 2.83 3.63
C ILE A 142 -7.22 1.95 2.75
N GLU A 143 -7.47 2.35 1.52
CA GLU A 143 -8.33 1.60 0.60
C GLU A 143 -7.87 0.15 0.38
N LEU A 144 -6.55 -0.09 0.42
CA LEU A 144 -5.99 -1.45 0.31
C LEU A 144 -6.54 -2.39 1.39
N GLU A 145 -6.71 -1.90 2.62
CA GLU A 145 -7.32 -2.65 3.73
C GLU A 145 -8.77 -3.02 3.38
N ARG A 146 -9.53 -2.07 2.84
CA ARG A 146 -10.95 -2.26 2.50
C ARG A 146 -11.14 -3.28 1.39
N ILE A 147 -10.29 -3.21 0.36
CA ILE A 147 -10.34 -4.17 -0.75
C ILE A 147 -9.95 -5.58 -0.27
N LEU A 148 -8.92 -5.69 0.58
CA LEU A 148 -8.41 -6.98 1.06
C LEU A 148 -9.01 -7.44 2.40
N HIS A 149 -10.15 -6.91 2.85
CA HIS A 149 -10.75 -7.23 4.16
C HIS A 149 -10.86 -8.74 4.42
N ASN A 150 -11.26 -9.52 3.41
CA ASN A 150 -11.37 -10.98 3.49
C ASN A 150 -10.06 -11.68 3.86
N PHE A 151 -8.90 -11.11 3.55
CA PHE A 151 -7.60 -11.70 3.91
C PHE A 151 -7.29 -11.57 5.40
N PHE A 152 -7.91 -10.60 6.09
CA PHE A 152 -7.70 -10.34 7.51
C PHE A 152 -8.66 -11.14 8.41
N GLU A 153 -9.84 -11.53 7.93
CA GLU A 153 -10.78 -12.35 8.71
C GLU A 153 -10.22 -13.75 9.02
N PHE A 154 -9.40 -14.32 8.13
CA PHE A 154 -8.75 -15.62 8.35
C PHE A 154 -7.57 -15.60 9.33
N SER A 155 -7.11 -14.42 9.78
CA SER A 155 -5.94 -14.27 10.66
C SER A 155 -6.30 -14.22 12.15
N ASN A 156 -7.59 -14.16 12.50
CA ASN A 156 -8.05 -14.17 13.90
C ASN A 156 -8.27 -15.59 14.46
N ASP A 157 -8.17 -16.63 13.63
CA ASP A 157 -8.42 -18.04 14.01
C ASP A 157 -7.14 -18.88 14.21
N SER A 158 -5.96 -18.25 14.35
CA SER A 158 -4.68 -18.93 14.53
C SER A 158 -3.89 -18.43 15.74
#